data_AF-A0A4U7EEC9-F1
#
_entry.id   AF-A0A4U7EEC9-F1
#
_cell.length_a   1.000
_cell.length_b   1.000
_cell.length_c   1.000
_cell.angle_alpha   90.00
_cell.angle_beta   90.00
_cell.angle_gamma   90.00
#
_symmetry.space_group_name_H-M   'P 1'
#
loop_
_entity.id
_entity.type
_entity.pdbx_description
1 polymer ?
#
loop_
_entity_poly.entity_id
_entity_poly.type
_entity_poly.pdbx_seq_one_letter_code
_entity_poly.pdbx_strand_id
1 'polypeptide(L)'
;MTADDAGTEADADTDAEAGSDWSAPQSDGVGDPREVADVHPRPDDPLAEAVETALAGRSGVVAVGVPIRLLPAVLAARERTSGGPWRIACRPGVVDALGRALVLGTAVAEAIEGDEIRVRTGDHLGHGTGGTLFASPDRADAVVGPRGDRTLATTAVDPDSGAADIDSGAADPDSASVDGALATAESRFAGATAKPVEMPSRTRLLAAAREVLDDRFADDLATVLASQDTGEFGRTTEVSDRTLLVALAARHDLLFRDLRTWVGTDGVGIAPAQEFTGDRQALVDRGLIESIKVPMGPGRPMLRLRAVEDALLRARPEEVPSVLEGWFALPTDPDGRIRDDARREGRRPVWERRRS
;
A
#
# COMPACT_ATOMS: atom_id res chain seq x y z
N MET A 1 -16.49 14.34 70.41
CA MET A 1 -15.63 13.14 70.45
C MET A 1 -14.67 13.28 69.28
N THR A 2 -13.67 14.18 69.42
CA THR A 2 -12.24 13.86 69.65
C THR A 2 -11.66 13.13 68.43
N ALA A 3 -10.96 13.83 67.54
CA ALA A 3 -9.54 14.26 67.58
C ALA A 3 -8.86 13.46 66.45
N ASP A 4 -8.35 14.10 65.39
CA ASP A 4 -7.02 14.71 65.31
C ASP A 4 -5.92 13.68 65.62
N ASP A 5 -5.19 13.23 64.58
CA ASP A 5 -3.76 13.02 64.72
C ASP A 5 -3.04 13.15 63.38
N ALA A 6 -2.08 14.06 63.38
CA ALA A 6 -1.09 14.29 62.35
C ALA A 6 0.16 13.45 62.67
N GLY A 7 0.90 13.05 61.65
CA GLY A 7 2.14 12.29 61.83
C GLY A 7 3.07 12.44 60.63
N THR A 8 3.75 13.57 60.59
CA THR A 8 4.96 13.84 59.80
C THR A 8 6.14 13.05 60.35
N GLU A 9 7.04 12.60 59.45
CA GLU A 9 8.51 12.42 59.59
C GLU A 9 8.93 11.19 58.77
N ALA A 10 10.12 11.05 58.20
CA ALA A 10 11.19 11.90 57.69
C ALA A 10 12.28 10.89 57.24
N ASP A 11 12.96 11.20 56.14
CA ASP A 11 14.33 10.82 55.76
C ASP A 11 14.90 9.43 56.13
N ALA A 12 15.29 8.68 55.09
CA ALA A 12 16.60 8.04 55.08
C ALA A 12 17.07 7.83 53.63
N ASP A 13 18.08 8.62 53.26
CA ASP A 13 19.02 8.36 52.17
C ASP A 13 19.56 6.93 52.25
N THR A 14 19.66 6.26 51.11
CA THR A 14 20.75 5.30 50.88
C THR A 14 21.10 5.31 49.40
N ASP A 15 22.20 6.01 49.10
CA ASP A 15 23.01 5.81 47.91
C ASP A 15 23.38 4.33 47.77
N ALA A 16 23.04 3.74 46.63
CA ALA A 16 23.67 2.54 46.15
C ALA A 16 23.92 2.70 44.65
N GLU A 17 25.12 3.20 44.34
CA GLU A 17 25.76 3.02 43.05
C GLU A 17 25.73 1.53 42.68
N ALA A 18 24.83 1.19 41.76
CA ALA A 18 24.93 -0.02 40.97
C ALA A 18 25.26 0.43 39.54
N GLY A 19 26.55 0.42 39.22
CA GLY A 19 27.04 0.50 37.86
C GLY A 19 26.37 -0.59 37.03
N SER A 20 25.35 -0.19 36.27
CA SER A 20 24.84 -1.00 35.19
C SER A 20 25.64 -0.62 33.96
N ASP A 21 26.65 -1.45 33.71
CA ASP A 21 27.30 -1.62 32.42
C ASP A 21 26.21 -1.99 31.40
N TRP A 22 25.49 -0.98 30.89
CA TRP A 22 24.62 -1.12 29.71
C TRP A 22 25.55 -1.26 28.51
N SER A 23 26.20 -2.42 28.42
CA SER A 23 26.52 -3.01 27.14
C SER A 23 25.27 -2.89 26.30
N ALA A 24 25.37 -2.07 25.25
CA ALA A 24 24.29 -1.81 24.31
C ALA A 24 23.58 -3.13 24.03
N PRO A 25 22.24 -3.20 24.11
CA PRO A 25 21.57 -4.35 23.55
C PRO A 25 22.01 -4.38 22.10
N GLN A 26 22.84 -5.37 21.75
CA GLN A 26 22.90 -5.84 20.39
C GLN A 26 21.45 -6.07 20.05
N SER A 27 20.94 -5.16 19.22
CA SER A 27 19.63 -5.19 18.65
C SER A 27 19.57 -6.47 17.83
N ASP A 28 19.29 -7.57 18.51
CA ASP A 28 18.56 -8.69 17.95
C ASP A 28 17.11 -8.20 17.80
N GLY A 29 16.98 -7.16 16.98
CA GLY A 29 15.72 -6.69 16.47
C GLY A 29 15.10 -7.85 15.73
N VAL A 30 13.94 -8.27 16.21
CA VAL A 30 12.98 -9.10 15.49
C VAL A 30 13.02 -8.74 14.00
N GLY A 31 13.61 -9.63 13.21
CA GLY A 31 13.96 -9.32 11.83
C GLY A 31 14.40 -10.57 11.08
N ASP A 32 13.47 -11.46 10.74
CA ASP A 32 13.44 -11.98 9.36
C ASP A 32 12.01 -12.15 8.78
N PRO A 33 11.31 -11.02 8.58
CA PRO A 33 10.40 -10.74 7.48
C PRO A 33 11.14 -9.99 6.34
N ARG A 34 12.46 -10.17 6.17
CA ARG A 34 13.33 -9.34 5.30
C ARG A 34 13.03 -9.52 3.80
N GLU A 35 12.19 -10.51 3.51
CA GLU A 35 11.47 -10.74 2.26
C GLU A 35 9.99 -10.35 2.45
N VAL A 36 9.65 -9.05 2.57
CA VAL A 36 8.27 -8.56 2.29
C VAL A 36 7.94 -8.72 0.77
N ALA A 37 8.93 -9.21 0.01
CA ALA A 37 8.96 -9.61 -1.39
C ALA A 37 8.66 -8.48 -2.38
N ASP A 38 9.40 -7.38 -2.51
CA ASP A 38 10.59 -6.87 -1.82
C ASP A 38 10.53 -5.34 -2.08
N VAL A 39 10.06 -4.56 -1.10
CA VAL A 39 9.73 -3.12 -1.15
C VAL A 39 8.45 -2.81 -1.97
N HIS A 40 7.69 -1.80 -1.52
CA HIS A 40 6.59 -1.24 -2.31
C HIS A 40 7.09 -0.80 -3.70
N PRO A 41 6.21 -0.76 -4.71
CA PRO A 41 6.55 -0.19 -6.01
C PRO A 41 7.26 1.14 -5.83
N ARG A 42 8.38 1.33 -6.54
CA ARG A 42 9.10 2.59 -6.58
C ARG A 42 8.78 3.29 -7.89
N PRO A 43 8.69 4.63 -7.89
CA PRO A 43 8.78 5.38 -9.14
C PRO A 43 10.05 4.97 -9.90
N ASP A 44 9.92 4.84 -11.22
CA ASP A 44 11.05 4.57 -12.14
C ASP A 44 11.84 3.27 -11.85
N ASP A 45 11.16 2.15 -11.54
CA ASP A 45 11.82 0.83 -11.46
C ASP A 45 12.03 0.25 -12.88
N PRO A 46 13.29 0.19 -13.40
CA PRO A 46 13.56 -0.27 -14.76
C PRO A 46 13.17 -1.73 -14.98
N LEU A 47 13.19 -2.55 -13.91
CA LEU A 47 12.71 -3.93 -14.02
C LEU A 47 11.19 -3.97 -14.18
N ALA A 48 10.46 -3.10 -13.49
CA ALA A 48 9.00 -3.03 -13.63
C ALA A 48 8.62 -2.61 -15.06
N GLU A 49 9.30 -1.61 -15.63
CA GLU A 49 9.11 -1.18 -17.01
C GLU A 49 9.42 -2.32 -18.02
N ALA A 50 10.53 -3.05 -17.81
CA ALA A 50 10.88 -4.19 -18.63
C ALA A 50 9.83 -5.31 -18.56
N VAL A 51 9.29 -5.59 -17.36
CA VAL A 51 8.22 -6.57 -17.14
C VAL A 51 6.94 -6.14 -17.84
N GLU A 52 6.52 -4.89 -17.67
CA GLU A 52 5.32 -4.36 -18.31
C GLU A 52 5.40 -4.45 -19.83
N THR A 53 6.53 -4.00 -20.40
CA THR A 53 6.80 -4.06 -21.84
C THR A 53 6.82 -5.50 -22.34
N ALA A 54 7.44 -6.42 -21.59
CA ALA A 54 7.51 -7.81 -21.97
C ALA A 54 6.11 -8.45 -22.00
N LEU A 55 5.25 -8.14 -21.03
CA LEU A 55 3.94 -8.77 -20.86
C LEU A 55 2.84 -8.17 -21.74
N ALA A 56 2.99 -6.93 -22.19
CA ALA A 56 2.00 -6.25 -23.02
C ALA A 56 1.65 -7.06 -24.28
N GLY A 57 0.36 -7.27 -24.52
CA GLY A 57 -0.17 -8.01 -25.68
C GLY A 57 -0.22 -9.53 -25.51
N ARG A 58 0.24 -10.10 -24.38
CA ARG A 58 0.23 -11.55 -24.17
C ARG A 58 -1.11 -12.10 -23.68
N SER A 59 -1.57 -13.17 -24.31
CA SER A 59 -2.72 -13.93 -23.83
C SER A 59 -2.30 -15.11 -22.94
N GLY A 60 -3.09 -15.40 -21.90
CA GLY A 60 -2.94 -16.62 -21.11
C GLY A 60 -1.69 -16.68 -20.22
N VAL A 61 -1.20 -15.52 -19.77
CA VAL A 61 0.01 -15.43 -18.94
C VAL A 61 -0.18 -16.20 -17.62
N VAL A 62 0.83 -17.00 -17.29
CA VAL A 62 1.00 -17.64 -15.99
C VAL A 62 2.26 -17.11 -15.35
N ALA A 63 2.10 -16.35 -14.27
CA ALA A 63 3.18 -15.73 -13.52
C ALA A 63 3.33 -16.42 -12.17
N VAL A 64 4.55 -16.78 -11.77
CA VAL A 64 4.83 -17.46 -10.50
C VAL A 64 5.98 -16.78 -9.76
N GLY A 65 5.94 -16.81 -8.43
CA GLY A 65 6.94 -16.16 -7.59
C GLY A 65 6.90 -14.63 -7.67
N VAL A 66 5.74 -14.05 -7.98
CA VAL A 66 5.59 -12.61 -8.25
C VAL A 66 5.72 -11.80 -6.95
N PRO A 67 6.70 -10.89 -6.84
CA PRO A 67 6.81 -9.95 -5.73
C PRO A 67 5.78 -8.81 -5.84
N ILE A 68 5.42 -8.17 -4.73
CA ILE A 68 4.44 -7.07 -4.71
C ILE A 68 4.83 -5.92 -5.64
N ARG A 69 6.13 -5.58 -5.72
CA ARG A 69 6.62 -4.48 -6.55
C ARG A 69 6.38 -4.64 -8.05
N LEU A 70 6.22 -5.88 -8.53
CA LEU A 70 5.98 -6.16 -9.96
C LEU A 70 4.48 -6.23 -10.30
N LEU A 71 3.60 -6.24 -9.30
CA LEU A 71 2.15 -6.29 -9.57
C LEU A 71 1.62 -5.07 -10.35
N PRO A 72 2.07 -3.82 -10.11
CA PRO A 72 1.63 -2.69 -10.93
C PRO A 72 1.95 -2.86 -12.41
N ALA A 73 3.18 -3.28 -12.75
CA ALA A 73 3.60 -3.57 -14.12
C ALA A 73 2.76 -4.70 -14.75
N VAL A 74 2.44 -5.74 -13.98
CA VAL A 74 1.58 -6.84 -14.43
C VAL A 74 0.14 -6.35 -14.69
N LEU A 75 -0.42 -5.52 -13.82
CA LEU A 75 -1.75 -4.93 -14.00
C LEU A 75 -1.79 -3.99 -15.20
N ALA A 76 -0.82 -3.10 -15.34
CA ALA A 76 -0.72 -2.17 -16.47
C ALA A 76 -0.59 -2.92 -17.81
N ALA A 77 0.19 -4.00 -17.85
CA ALA A 77 0.26 -4.87 -19.03
C ALA A 77 -1.07 -5.59 -19.30
N ARG A 78 -1.75 -6.04 -18.24
CA ARG A 78 -3.06 -6.71 -18.34
C ARG A 78 -4.15 -5.80 -18.87
N GLU A 79 -4.21 -4.55 -18.41
CA GLU A 79 -5.20 -3.54 -18.84
C GLU A 79 -5.10 -3.25 -20.34
N ARG A 80 -3.88 -3.30 -20.91
CA ARG A 80 -3.64 -3.09 -22.34
C ARG A 80 -3.85 -4.35 -23.19
N THR A 81 -4.19 -5.46 -22.56
CA THR A 81 -4.30 -6.76 -23.23
C THR A 81 -5.72 -7.29 -23.10
N SER A 82 -6.26 -7.86 -24.17
CA SER A 82 -7.56 -8.55 -24.13
C SER A 82 -7.36 -10.06 -24.08
N GLY A 83 -8.25 -10.79 -23.42
CA GLY A 83 -8.18 -12.24 -23.33
C GLY A 83 -8.67 -12.78 -21.99
N GLY A 84 -8.47 -14.10 -21.80
CA GLY A 84 -8.83 -14.79 -20.57
C GLY A 84 -7.97 -14.38 -19.36
N PRO A 85 -8.36 -14.82 -18.15
CA PRO A 85 -7.72 -14.41 -16.90
C PRO A 85 -6.24 -14.80 -16.87
N TRP A 86 -5.40 -13.86 -16.44
CA TRP A 86 -4.01 -14.16 -16.11
C TRP A 86 -3.92 -14.87 -14.76
N ARG A 87 -3.02 -15.84 -14.64
CA ARG A 87 -2.86 -16.66 -13.44
C ARG A 87 -1.59 -16.24 -12.71
N ILE A 88 -1.72 -15.69 -11.51
CA ILE A 88 -0.61 -15.08 -10.78
C ILE A 88 -0.44 -15.78 -9.43
N ALA A 89 0.65 -16.52 -9.26
CA ALA A 89 1.10 -17.00 -7.95
C ALA A 89 2.12 -16.00 -7.38
N CYS A 90 1.64 -15.18 -6.46
CA CYS A 90 2.46 -14.23 -5.71
C CYS A 90 3.32 -14.95 -4.67
N ARG A 91 4.37 -14.28 -4.19
CA ARG A 91 5.14 -14.77 -3.05
C ARG A 91 4.33 -14.78 -1.75
N PRO A 92 4.75 -15.59 -0.77
CA PRO A 92 4.28 -15.47 0.61
C PRO A 92 4.30 -14.02 1.10
N GLY A 93 3.24 -13.61 1.81
CA GLY A 93 3.10 -12.26 2.37
C GLY A 93 2.59 -11.18 1.39
N VAL A 94 2.63 -11.39 0.08
CA VAL A 94 2.15 -10.38 -0.90
C VAL A 94 0.65 -10.14 -0.76
N VAL A 95 -0.16 -11.19 -0.65
CA VAL A 95 -1.62 -11.06 -0.48
C VAL A 95 -1.98 -10.31 0.80
N ASP A 96 -1.23 -10.53 1.88
CA ASP A 96 -1.40 -9.79 3.14
C ASP A 96 -0.98 -8.31 3.01
N ALA A 97 0.07 -8.04 2.25
CA ALA A 97 0.51 -6.68 1.97
C ALA A 97 -0.47 -5.92 1.07
N LEU A 98 -1.15 -6.59 0.13
CA LEU A 98 -2.22 -6.00 -0.68
C LEU A 98 -3.40 -5.52 0.19
N GLY A 99 -3.74 -6.27 1.25
CA GLY A 99 -4.74 -5.84 2.23
C GLY A 99 -4.35 -4.56 2.98
N ARG A 100 -3.10 -4.11 2.90
CA ARG A 100 -2.59 -2.90 3.58
C ARG A 100 -2.14 -1.80 2.62
N ALA A 101 -2.34 -1.98 1.31
CA ALA A 101 -1.98 -0.99 0.30
C ALA A 101 -3.27 -0.55 -0.40
N LEU A 102 -3.85 0.59 0.00
CA LEU A 102 -5.18 0.98 -0.48
C LEU A 102 -5.24 1.08 -2.02
N VAL A 103 -4.26 1.76 -2.64
CA VAL A 103 -4.25 1.96 -4.09
C VAL A 103 -4.05 0.63 -4.83
N LEU A 104 -2.98 -0.12 -4.53
CA LEU A 104 -2.71 -1.42 -5.16
C LEU A 104 -3.77 -2.48 -4.86
N GLY A 105 -4.15 -2.61 -3.59
CA GLY A 105 -5.07 -3.63 -3.12
C GLY A 105 -6.44 -3.50 -3.76
N THR A 106 -6.97 -2.27 -3.87
CA THR A 106 -8.27 -2.04 -4.54
C THR A 106 -8.20 -2.31 -6.03
N ALA A 107 -7.09 -1.99 -6.69
CA ALA A 107 -6.86 -2.29 -8.11
C ALA A 107 -6.74 -3.80 -8.37
N VAL A 108 -5.99 -4.54 -7.54
CA VAL A 108 -5.91 -6.00 -7.64
C VAL A 108 -7.26 -6.65 -7.36
N ALA A 109 -8.00 -6.17 -6.34
CA ALA A 109 -9.33 -6.67 -6.03
C ALA A 109 -10.33 -6.41 -7.17
N GLU A 110 -10.25 -5.25 -7.84
CA GLU A 110 -11.04 -4.94 -9.04
C GLU A 110 -10.75 -5.95 -10.17
N ALA A 111 -9.47 -6.18 -10.48
CA ALA A 111 -9.07 -7.11 -11.54
C ALA A 111 -9.45 -8.56 -11.23
N ILE A 112 -9.50 -8.96 -9.95
CA ILE A 112 -10.01 -10.27 -9.52
C ILE A 112 -11.53 -10.35 -9.71
N GLU A 113 -12.28 -9.32 -9.30
CA GLU A 113 -13.74 -9.28 -9.42
C GLU A 113 -14.19 -9.28 -10.89
N GLY A 114 -13.43 -8.63 -11.76
CA GLY A 114 -13.62 -8.65 -13.21
C GLY A 114 -13.21 -9.94 -13.93
N ASP A 115 -12.71 -10.97 -13.22
CA ASP A 115 -12.07 -12.19 -13.77
C ASP A 115 -10.98 -11.86 -14.80
N GLU A 116 -10.26 -10.76 -14.61
CA GLU A 116 -9.10 -10.38 -15.42
C GLU A 116 -7.83 -11.08 -14.96
N ILE A 117 -7.72 -11.31 -13.65
CA ILE A 117 -6.61 -12.03 -13.02
C ILE A 117 -7.11 -12.99 -11.94
N ARG A 118 -6.31 -14.02 -11.66
CA ARG A 118 -6.49 -14.93 -10.54
C ARG A 118 -5.22 -14.92 -9.70
N VAL A 119 -5.36 -14.57 -8.43
CA VAL A 119 -4.22 -14.45 -7.51
C VAL A 119 -4.19 -15.63 -6.54
N ARG A 120 -3.00 -16.16 -6.31
CA ARG A 120 -2.69 -17.20 -5.30
C ARG A 120 -1.39 -16.88 -4.59
N THR A 121 -1.19 -17.48 -3.42
CA THR A 121 0.07 -17.44 -2.68
C THR A 121 0.85 -18.72 -2.93
N GLY A 122 1.97 -18.61 -3.64
CA GLY A 122 2.89 -19.72 -3.88
C GLY A 122 3.80 -20.00 -2.67
N ASP A 123 4.62 -21.03 -2.79
CA ASP A 123 5.60 -21.40 -1.77
C ASP A 123 6.81 -20.45 -1.75
N HIS A 124 7.58 -20.50 -0.66
CA HIS A 124 8.87 -19.81 -0.58
C HIS A 124 9.83 -20.38 -1.64
N LEU A 125 10.25 -19.52 -2.57
CA LEU A 125 11.32 -19.83 -3.52
C LEU A 125 12.64 -19.33 -2.91
N GLY A 126 13.64 -20.20 -2.80
CA GLY A 126 14.81 -19.99 -1.95
C GLY A 126 15.74 -18.80 -2.28
N HIS A 127 15.43 -17.90 -3.23
CA HIS A 127 16.38 -16.91 -3.76
C HIS A 127 15.79 -15.52 -4.10
N GLY A 128 15.02 -14.82 -3.24
CA GLY A 128 14.53 -13.46 -3.62
C GLY A 128 13.69 -13.50 -4.92
N THR A 129 13.84 -12.59 -5.91
CA THR A 129 13.21 -12.78 -7.26
C THR A 129 13.93 -13.76 -8.16
N GLY A 130 15.04 -14.36 -7.73
CA GLY A 130 15.46 -15.62 -8.33
C GLY A 130 14.33 -16.63 -8.08
N GLY A 131 13.48 -16.83 -9.09
CA GLY A 131 12.26 -17.63 -8.98
C GLY A 131 11.01 -16.97 -9.57
N THR A 132 11.05 -15.68 -9.91
CA THR A 132 9.94 -15.05 -10.64
C THR A 132 10.01 -15.45 -12.12
N LEU A 133 8.94 -16.05 -12.62
CA LEU A 133 8.79 -16.52 -14.00
C LEU A 133 7.44 -16.07 -14.55
N PHE A 134 7.45 -15.55 -15.76
CA PHE A 134 6.27 -15.26 -16.56
C PHE A 134 6.29 -16.17 -17.79
N ALA A 135 5.22 -16.92 -18.04
CA ALA A 135 5.14 -17.81 -19.19
C ALA A 135 3.80 -17.63 -19.92
N SER A 136 3.87 -17.65 -21.25
CA SER A 136 2.77 -17.74 -22.20
C SER A 136 3.11 -18.82 -23.25
N PRO A 137 2.17 -19.25 -24.11
CA PRO A 137 2.43 -20.30 -25.10
C PRO A 137 3.58 -20.01 -26.08
N ASP A 138 3.90 -18.74 -26.28
CA ASP A 138 4.87 -18.25 -27.26
C ASP A 138 6.18 -17.76 -26.64
N ARG A 139 6.20 -17.50 -25.33
CA ARG A 139 7.32 -16.81 -24.68
C ARG A 139 7.38 -17.07 -23.18
N ALA A 140 8.59 -17.21 -22.66
CA ALA A 140 8.84 -17.21 -21.22
C ALA A 140 9.92 -16.19 -20.84
N ASP A 141 9.73 -15.52 -19.70
CA ASP A 141 10.67 -14.53 -19.16
C ASP A 141 10.89 -14.81 -17.68
N ALA A 142 12.16 -14.99 -17.30
CA ALA A 142 12.55 -15.20 -15.92
C ALA A 142 13.28 -13.96 -15.39
N VAL A 143 13.00 -13.56 -14.15
CA VAL A 143 13.78 -12.52 -13.48
C VAL A 143 15.08 -13.13 -12.98
N VAL A 144 16.20 -12.62 -13.47
CA VAL A 144 17.55 -13.10 -13.17
C VAL A 144 18.43 -11.96 -12.63
N GLY A 145 19.59 -12.31 -12.09
CA GLY A 145 20.56 -11.35 -11.55
C GLY A 145 20.48 -11.13 -10.03
N PRO A 146 21.50 -10.51 -9.43
CA PRO A 146 21.57 -10.27 -7.99
C PRO A 146 20.53 -9.23 -7.54
N ARG A 147 20.26 -9.16 -6.22
CA ARG A 147 19.39 -8.12 -5.64
C ARG A 147 19.95 -6.73 -5.99
N GLY A 148 19.11 -5.86 -6.57
CA GLY A 148 19.48 -4.50 -6.97
C GLY A 148 19.90 -4.35 -8.43
N ASP A 149 20.22 -5.45 -9.12
CA ASP A 149 20.62 -5.45 -10.54
C ASP A 149 19.95 -6.63 -11.25
N ARG A 150 18.61 -6.57 -11.26
CA ARG A 150 17.76 -7.64 -11.78
C ARG A 150 17.33 -7.29 -13.20
N THR A 151 17.28 -8.29 -14.06
CA THR A 151 16.85 -8.16 -15.47
C THR A 151 15.99 -9.35 -15.88
N LEU A 152 15.42 -9.30 -17.09
CA LEU A 152 14.68 -10.41 -17.68
C LEU A 152 15.59 -11.24 -18.59
N ALA A 153 15.63 -12.55 -18.36
CA ALA A 153 16.10 -13.52 -19.33
C ALA A 153 14.89 -14.03 -20.11
N THR A 154 14.90 -13.82 -21.42
CA THR A 154 13.79 -14.18 -22.32
C THR A 154 14.14 -15.41 -23.14
N THR A 155 13.22 -16.36 -23.20
CA THR A 155 13.17 -17.41 -24.23
C THR A 155 11.94 -17.16 -25.08
N ALA A 156 12.14 -16.93 -26.37
CA ALA A 156 11.07 -16.74 -27.34
C ALA A 156 11.24 -17.74 -28.48
N VAL A 157 10.14 -18.22 -29.04
CA VAL A 157 10.19 -19.03 -30.27
C VAL A 157 10.53 -18.09 -31.42
N ASP A 158 11.66 -18.32 -32.09
CA ASP A 158 11.98 -17.57 -33.31
C ASP A 158 11.16 -18.13 -34.48
N PRO A 159 10.23 -17.36 -35.07
CA PRO A 159 9.43 -17.83 -36.19
C PRO A 159 10.25 -18.12 -37.45
N ASP A 160 11.48 -17.61 -37.56
CA ASP A 160 12.37 -17.80 -38.72
C ASP A 160 13.36 -18.98 -38.55
N SER A 161 13.42 -19.62 -37.37
CA SER A 161 14.26 -20.81 -37.13
C SER A 161 13.78 -22.09 -37.84
N GLY A 162 12.67 -22.01 -38.57
CA GLY A 162 12.06 -23.12 -39.32
C GLY A 162 12.76 -23.54 -40.63
N ALA A 163 14.03 -23.20 -40.86
CA ALA A 163 14.69 -23.49 -42.14
C ALA A 163 16.15 -23.99 -42.03
N ALA A 164 16.38 -25.06 -41.27
CA ALA A 164 17.44 -26.03 -41.58
C ALA A 164 17.13 -27.41 -40.98
N ASP A 165 17.07 -28.43 -41.84
CA ASP A 165 17.02 -29.88 -41.56
C ASP A 165 15.69 -30.53 -41.15
N ILE A 166 14.82 -30.73 -42.15
CA ILE A 166 13.57 -31.51 -42.12
C ILE A 166 13.85 -33.04 -42.14
N ASP A 167 14.85 -33.55 -41.41
CA ASP A 167 15.10 -35.00 -41.30
C ASP A 167 15.35 -35.50 -39.87
N SER A 168 14.89 -34.78 -38.87
CA SER A 168 14.76 -35.34 -37.52
C SER A 168 13.43 -34.90 -36.93
N GLY A 169 12.62 -35.85 -36.46
CA GLY A 169 11.38 -35.58 -35.71
C GLY A 169 11.63 -34.95 -34.33
N ALA A 170 12.67 -34.12 -34.20
CA ALA A 170 12.99 -33.36 -33.00
C ALA A 170 12.24 -32.03 -33.05
N ALA A 171 11.46 -31.75 -31.99
CA ALA A 171 10.85 -30.44 -31.80
C ALA A 171 11.93 -29.36 -31.73
N ASP A 172 11.60 -28.15 -32.20
CA ASP A 172 12.46 -26.98 -32.08
C ASP A 172 12.81 -26.75 -30.59
N PRO A 173 14.11 -26.71 -30.21
CA PRO A 173 14.54 -26.60 -28.82
C PRO A 173 13.99 -25.34 -28.12
N ASP A 174 13.73 -24.25 -28.85
CA ASP A 174 13.17 -23.03 -28.27
C ASP A 174 11.69 -23.24 -27.91
N SER A 175 10.92 -23.87 -28.80
CA SER A 175 9.54 -24.28 -28.53
C SER A 175 9.43 -25.23 -27.32
N ALA A 176 10.32 -26.23 -27.24
CA ALA A 176 10.33 -27.19 -26.13
C ALA A 176 10.68 -26.52 -24.79
N SER A 177 11.53 -25.48 -24.82
CA SER A 177 11.90 -24.70 -23.65
C SER A 177 10.74 -23.83 -23.15
N VAL A 178 10.02 -23.17 -24.06
CA VAL A 178 8.82 -22.36 -23.72
C VAL A 178 7.71 -23.24 -23.16
N ASP A 179 7.42 -24.38 -23.80
CA ASP A 179 6.41 -25.34 -23.32
C ASP A 179 6.76 -25.88 -21.93
N GLY A 180 8.03 -26.23 -21.70
CA GLY A 180 8.51 -26.67 -20.40
C GLY A 180 8.39 -25.59 -19.32
N ALA A 181 8.70 -24.34 -19.65
CA ALA A 181 8.55 -23.21 -18.74
C ALA A 181 7.07 -22.94 -18.40
N LEU A 182 6.19 -22.98 -19.39
CA LEU A 182 4.75 -22.81 -19.20
C LEU A 182 4.17 -23.93 -18.34
N ALA A 183 4.46 -25.21 -18.65
CA ALA A 183 4.00 -26.34 -17.86
C ALA A 183 4.47 -26.26 -16.40
N THR A 184 5.70 -25.81 -16.19
CA THR A 184 6.25 -25.58 -14.84
C THR A 184 5.51 -24.45 -14.12
N ALA A 185 5.25 -23.33 -14.78
CA ALA A 185 4.51 -22.21 -14.22
C ALA A 185 3.07 -22.62 -13.85
N GLU A 186 2.40 -23.39 -14.72
CA GLU A 186 1.05 -23.90 -14.47
C GLU A 186 1.01 -24.85 -13.28
N SER A 187 1.96 -25.78 -13.19
CA SER A 187 2.07 -26.69 -12.04
C SER A 187 2.26 -25.93 -10.73
N ARG A 188 3.14 -24.93 -10.70
CA ARG A 188 3.36 -24.08 -9.52
C ARG A 188 2.13 -23.26 -9.15
N PHE A 189 1.44 -22.68 -10.12
CA PHE A 189 0.19 -21.97 -9.86
C PHE A 189 -0.90 -22.91 -9.33
N ALA A 190 -1.00 -24.13 -9.88
CA ALA A 190 -1.96 -25.13 -9.44
C ALA A 190 -1.70 -25.55 -7.98
N GLY A 191 -0.44 -25.69 -7.58
CA GLY A 191 -0.03 -26.00 -6.20
C GLY A 191 -0.12 -24.82 -5.22
N ALA A 192 -0.20 -23.58 -5.71
CA ALA A 192 -0.31 -22.39 -4.86
C ALA A 192 -1.66 -22.30 -4.12
N THR A 193 -1.65 -21.68 -2.94
CA THR A 193 -2.82 -21.54 -2.06
C THR A 193 -3.68 -20.36 -2.49
N ALA A 194 -4.99 -20.57 -2.66
CA ALA A 194 -5.93 -19.48 -2.87
C ALA A 194 -6.23 -18.78 -1.53
N LYS A 195 -5.89 -17.49 -1.43
CA LYS A 195 -6.21 -16.63 -0.29
C LYS A 195 -6.86 -15.34 -0.82
N PRO A 196 -7.98 -14.88 -0.25
CA PRO A 196 -8.59 -13.63 -0.68
C PRO A 196 -7.68 -12.44 -0.34
N VAL A 197 -7.71 -11.41 -1.19
CA VAL A 197 -7.13 -10.12 -0.87
C VAL A 197 -8.08 -9.41 0.09
N GLU A 198 -7.61 -9.03 1.28
CA GLU A 198 -8.40 -8.33 2.29
C GLU A 198 -8.52 -6.83 1.95
N MET A 199 -9.09 -6.55 0.78
CA MET A 199 -9.38 -5.21 0.27
C MET A 199 -10.60 -5.28 -0.66
N PRO A 200 -11.55 -4.34 -0.59
CA PRO A 200 -12.64 -4.27 -1.55
C PRO A 200 -12.13 -3.88 -2.95
N SER A 201 -12.87 -4.27 -3.99
CA SER A 201 -12.70 -3.70 -5.33
C SER A 201 -12.98 -2.20 -5.30
N ARG A 202 -12.38 -1.46 -6.24
CA ARG A 202 -12.55 -0.01 -6.33
C ARG A 202 -14.02 0.34 -6.61
N THR A 203 -14.68 -0.41 -7.48
CA THR A 203 -16.10 -0.26 -7.78
C THR A 203 -16.96 -0.42 -6.53
N ARG A 204 -16.74 -1.50 -5.75
CA ARG A 204 -17.49 -1.73 -4.50
C ARG A 204 -17.19 -0.67 -3.45
N LEU A 205 -15.92 -0.28 -3.30
CA LEU A 205 -15.49 0.73 -2.35
C LEU A 205 -16.23 2.07 -2.58
N LEU A 206 -16.23 2.52 -3.83
CA LEU A 206 -16.84 3.79 -4.22
C LEU A 206 -18.38 3.73 -4.16
N ALA A 207 -18.98 2.61 -4.57
CA ALA A 207 -20.43 2.41 -4.45
C ALA A 207 -20.89 2.49 -2.99
N ALA A 208 -20.21 1.79 -2.09
CA ALA A 208 -20.50 1.84 -0.66
C ALA A 208 -20.25 3.24 -0.06
N ALA A 209 -19.25 3.97 -0.56
CA ALA A 209 -18.99 5.34 -0.12
C ALA A 209 -20.15 6.28 -0.49
N ARG A 210 -20.69 6.16 -1.70
CA ARG A 210 -21.87 6.93 -2.14
C ARG A 210 -23.10 6.63 -1.30
N GLU A 211 -23.30 5.36 -0.95
CA GLU A 211 -24.47 4.92 -0.17
C GLU A 211 -24.40 5.38 1.29
N VAL A 212 -23.25 5.22 1.94
CA VAL A 212 -23.11 5.42 3.39
C VAL A 212 -22.68 6.83 3.76
N LEU A 213 -21.86 7.47 2.93
CA LEU A 213 -21.27 8.79 3.19
C LEU A 213 -21.95 9.83 2.32
N ASP A 214 -21.41 10.10 1.13
CA ASP A 214 -22.02 10.95 0.10
C ASP A 214 -21.28 10.82 -1.25
N ASP A 215 -21.88 11.37 -2.31
CA ASP A 215 -21.34 11.35 -3.66
C ASP A 215 -20.03 12.15 -3.83
N ARG A 216 -19.89 13.29 -3.13
CA ARG A 216 -18.72 14.17 -3.27
C ARG A 216 -17.48 13.52 -2.69
N PHE A 217 -17.61 12.90 -1.51
CA PHE A 217 -16.55 12.12 -0.90
C PHE A 217 -16.13 10.95 -1.80
N ALA A 218 -17.10 10.24 -2.39
CA ALA A 218 -16.80 9.13 -3.28
C ALA A 218 -16.09 9.59 -4.55
N ASP A 219 -16.51 10.70 -5.15
CA ASP A 219 -15.89 11.24 -6.37
C ASP A 219 -14.48 11.79 -6.11
N ASP A 220 -14.26 12.44 -4.96
CA ASP A 220 -12.94 12.88 -4.54
C ASP A 220 -12.01 11.69 -4.26
N LEU A 221 -12.50 10.66 -3.57
CA LEU A 221 -11.75 9.42 -3.35
C LEU A 221 -11.42 8.72 -4.67
N ALA A 222 -12.36 8.67 -5.61
CA ALA A 222 -12.12 8.09 -6.93
C ALA A 222 -11.01 8.85 -7.69
N THR A 223 -11.04 10.18 -7.63
CA THR A 223 -10.05 11.05 -8.26
C THR A 223 -8.67 10.85 -7.63
N VAL A 224 -8.59 10.78 -6.30
CA VAL A 224 -7.34 10.46 -5.59
C VAL A 224 -6.83 9.10 -6.05
N LEU A 225 -7.62 8.03 -5.92
CA LEU A 225 -7.19 6.67 -6.28
C LEU A 225 -6.76 6.51 -7.74
N ALA A 226 -7.30 7.31 -8.67
CA ALA A 226 -6.91 7.33 -10.08
C ALA A 226 -5.62 8.12 -10.35
N SER A 227 -5.29 9.09 -9.49
CA SER A 227 -4.11 9.97 -9.63
C SER A 227 -2.86 9.43 -8.93
N GLN A 228 -3.01 8.50 -7.99
CA GLN A 228 -1.90 8.03 -7.16
C GLN A 228 -1.19 6.83 -7.78
N ASP A 229 0.13 6.81 -7.63
CA ASP A 229 0.94 5.65 -7.92
C ASP A 229 0.55 4.49 -7.00
N THR A 230 0.68 3.28 -7.53
CA THR A 230 0.16 2.07 -6.89
C THR A 230 0.90 1.73 -5.58
N GLY A 231 2.05 2.35 -5.32
CA GLY A 231 2.80 2.22 -4.07
C GLY A 231 2.36 3.14 -2.93
N GLU A 232 1.53 4.15 -3.21
CA GLU A 232 1.18 5.20 -2.25
C GLU A 232 0.10 4.79 -1.23
N PHE A 233 0.09 5.48 -0.09
CA PHE A 233 -0.89 5.30 1.00
C PHE A 233 -1.00 3.86 1.54
N GLY A 234 0.15 3.24 1.85
CA GLY A 234 0.17 2.01 2.62
C GLY A 234 -0.16 2.25 4.11
N ARG A 235 -0.67 1.24 4.83
CA ARG A 235 -0.92 1.38 6.29
C ARG A 235 0.33 1.70 7.12
N THR A 236 1.52 1.55 6.55
CA THR A 236 2.81 1.79 7.19
C THR A 236 3.50 3.07 6.72
N THR A 237 2.90 3.83 5.79
CA THR A 237 3.42 5.14 5.39
C THR A 237 3.09 6.18 6.47
N GLU A 238 3.90 7.23 6.56
CA GLU A 238 3.67 8.32 7.53
C GLU A 238 2.31 8.97 7.31
N VAL A 239 1.97 9.24 6.05
CA VAL A 239 0.60 9.54 5.63
C VAL A 239 -0.05 8.24 5.16
N SER A 240 -0.79 7.60 6.05
CA SER A 240 -1.46 6.31 5.78
C SER A 240 -2.73 6.47 4.94
N ASP A 241 -3.24 5.35 4.42
CA ASP A 241 -4.61 5.25 3.88
C ASP A 241 -5.66 5.81 4.85
N ARG A 242 -5.53 5.50 6.15
CA ARG A 242 -6.46 6.01 7.18
C ARG A 242 -6.37 7.51 7.34
N THR A 243 -5.16 8.07 7.34
CA THR A 243 -4.94 9.52 7.39
C THR A 243 -5.59 10.21 6.19
N LEU A 244 -5.39 9.66 4.98
CA LEU A 244 -6.04 10.15 3.76
C LEU A 244 -7.57 10.13 3.88
N LEU A 245 -8.16 9.01 4.28
CA LEU A 245 -9.62 8.86 4.39
C LEU A 245 -10.23 9.82 5.43
N VAL A 246 -9.56 10.04 6.57
CA VAL A 246 -10.02 11.02 7.56
C VAL A 246 -9.91 12.45 7.03
N ALA A 247 -8.84 12.78 6.30
CA ALA A 247 -8.67 14.10 5.71
C ALA A 247 -9.73 14.40 4.65
N LEU A 248 -10.02 13.45 3.76
CA LEU A 248 -11.12 13.55 2.79
C LEU A 248 -12.47 13.70 3.49
N ALA A 249 -12.73 12.91 4.53
CA ALA A 249 -13.98 13.02 5.29
C ALA A 249 -14.13 14.39 5.97
N ALA A 250 -13.03 14.98 6.45
CA ALA A 250 -13.02 16.32 7.02
C ALA A 250 -13.26 17.41 5.95
N ARG A 251 -12.78 17.23 4.71
CA ARG A 251 -13.07 18.15 3.59
C ARG A 251 -14.56 18.21 3.25
N HIS A 252 -15.30 17.14 3.54
CA HIS A 252 -16.75 17.06 3.28
C HIS A 252 -17.62 17.19 4.55
N ASP A 253 -17.06 17.64 5.69
CA ASP A 253 -17.79 17.86 6.94
C ASP A 253 -18.52 16.61 7.50
N LEU A 254 -17.97 15.41 7.27
CA LEU A 254 -18.62 14.14 7.61
C LEU A 254 -18.58 13.81 9.11
N LEU A 255 -19.55 12.99 9.55
CA LEU A 255 -19.53 12.41 10.88
C LEU A 255 -18.48 11.30 10.95
N PHE A 256 -17.62 11.36 11.96
CA PHE A 256 -16.56 10.37 12.17
C PHE A 256 -17.11 8.96 12.40
N ARG A 257 -18.31 8.85 12.98
CA ARG A 257 -18.99 7.56 13.14
C ARG A 257 -19.30 6.94 11.79
N ASP A 258 -19.84 7.71 10.86
CA ASP A 258 -20.29 7.20 9.57
C ASP A 258 -19.08 6.74 8.75
N LEU A 259 -17.99 7.52 8.75
CA LEU A 259 -16.70 7.10 8.19
C LEU A 259 -16.22 5.77 8.79
N ARG A 260 -16.25 5.65 10.13
CA ARG A 260 -15.81 4.44 10.84
C ARG A 260 -16.69 3.22 10.57
N THR A 261 -17.99 3.43 10.41
CA THR A 261 -18.94 2.37 10.04
C THR A 261 -18.71 1.93 8.61
N TRP A 262 -18.56 2.87 7.67
CA TRP A 262 -18.27 2.58 6.27
C TRP A 262 -16.96 1.80 6.11
N VAL A 263 -15.87 2.28 6.70
CA VAL A 263 -14.52 1.71 6.50
C VAL A 263 -14.26 0.43 7.29
N GLY A 264 -15.07 0.19 8.35
CA GLY A 264 -14.91 -0.89 9.31
C GLY A 264 -15.14 -2.28 8.72
N THR A 265 -14.88 -3.31 9.51
CA THR A 265 -15.10 -4.73 9.15
C THR A 265 -16.56 -5.04 8.81
N ASP A 266 -17.50 -4.33 9.43
CA ASP A 266 -18.94 -4.47 9.17
C ASP A 266 -19.39 -3.65 7.94
N GLY A 267 -18.49 -2.85 7.35
CA GLY A 267 -18.69 -2.06 6.13
C GLY A 267 -17.89 -2.63 4.96
N VAL A 268 -16.99 -1.83 4.39
CA VAL A 268 -16.14 -2.24 3.25
C VAL A 268 -14.89 -3.03 3.66
N GLY A 269 -14.58 -3.11 4.96
CA GLY A 269 -13.52 -3.97 5.48
C GLY A 269 -12.10 -3.50 5.20
N ILE A 270 -11.87 -2.18 5.05
CA ILE A 270 -10.50 -1.67 4.86
C ILE A 270 -9.72 -1.80 6.17
N ALA A 271 -10.22 -1.31 7.30
CA ALA A 271 -9.50 -1.43 8.58
C ALA A 271 -10.45 -1.38 9.78
N PRO A 272 -10.08 -1.98 10.92
CA PRO A 272 -10.87 -1.91 12.14
C PRO A 272 -11.18 -0.46 12.52
N ALA A 273 -12.44 -0.19 12.85
CA ALA A 273 -12.93 1.16 13.12
C ALA A 273 -12.16 1.90 14.22
N GLN A 274 -11.54 1.20 15.16
CA GLN A 274 -10.79 1.82 16.27
C GLN A 274 -9.46 2.43 15.80
N GLU A 275 -8.87 1.90 14.72
CA GLU A 275 -7.55 2.31 14.24
C GLU A 275 -7.54 3.77 13.74
N PHE A 276 -8.69 4.28 13.27
CA PHE A 276 -8.83 5.66 12.77
C PHE A 276 -8.72 6.74 13.86
N THR A 277 -8.80 6.37 15.14
CA THR A 277 -8.76 7.36 16.23
C THR A 277 -7.40 8.04 16.31
N GLY A 278 -6.32 7.29 16.08
CA GLY A 278 -4.95 7.82 16.06
C GLY A 278 -4.73 8.78 14.90
N ASP A 279 -5.08 8.37 13.68
CA ASP A 279 -4.95 9.21 12.48
C ASP A 279 -5.75 10.51 12.59
N ARG A 280 -6.99 10.43 13.11
CA ARG A 280 -7.79 11.62 13.40
C ARG A 280 -7.10 12.54 14.40
N GLN A 281 -6.57 11.99 15.48
CA GLN A 281 -5.88 12.79 16.49
C GLN A 281 -4.64 13.47 15.92
N ALA A 282 -3.85 12.76 15.12
CA ALA A 282 -2.67 13.30 14.44
C ALA A 282 -3.01 14.49 13.52
N LEU A 283 -4.11 14.41 12.77
CA LEU A 283 -4.60 15.51 11.92
C LEU A 283 -5.10 16.71 12.72
N VAL A 284 -5.74 16.48 13.87
CA VAL A 284 -6.21 17.53 14.80
C VAL A 284 -5.02 18.24 15.45
N ASP A 285 -4.04 17.49 15.95
CA ASP A 285 -2.87 18.05 16.64
C ASP A 285 -2.01 18.88 15.67
N ARG A 286 -1.89 18.42 14.43
CA ARG A 286 -1.24 19.18 13.34
C ARG A 286 -2.09 20.36 12.83
N GLY A 287 -3.35 20.44 13.24
CA GLY A 287 -4.27 21.53 12.92
C GLY A 287 -4.71 21.58 11.46
N LEU A 288 -4.74 20.46 10.74
CA LEU A 288 -5.37 20.43 9.40
C LEU A 288 -6.89 20.34 9.52
N ILE A 289 -7.37 19.63 10.54
CA ILE A 289 -8.79 19.39 10.78
C ILE A 289 -9.16 19.74 12.22
N GLU A 290 -10.44 19.92 12.47
CA GLU A 290 -11.05 19.91 13.79
C GLU A 290 -12.07 18.77 13.92
N SER A 291 -12.34 18.37 15.16
CA SER A 291 -13.33 17.36 15.50
C SER A 291 -14.38 17.97 16.44
N ILE A 292 -15.50 18.42 15.88
CA ILE A 292 -16.56 19.15 16.58
C ILE A 292 -17.54 18.18 17.21
N LYS A 293 -17.90 18.39 18.48
CA LYS A 293 -18.98 17.64 19.13
C LYS A 293 -20.34 18.15 18.65
N VAL A 294 -21.13 17.26 18.05
CA VAL A 294 -22.47 17.55 17.53
C VAL A 294 -23.51 16.74 18.31
N PRO A 295 -24.51 17.38 18.94
CA PRO A 295 -25.61 16.66 19.57
C PRO A 295 -26.53 16.05 18.51
N MET A 296 -26.79 14.75 18.61
CA MET A 296 -27.62 13.98 17.66
C MET A 296 -28.77 13.28 18.37
N GLY A 297 -29.50 14.03 19.21
CA GLY A 297 -30.58 13.49 20.05
C GLY A 297 -30.11 12.95 21.41
N PRO A 298 -30.92 12.12 22.10
CA PRO A 298 -30.54 11.54 23.38
C PRO A 298 -29.40 10.53 23.20
N GLY A 299 -28.23 10.82 23.77
CA GLY A 299 -27.06 9.95 23.67
C GLY A 299 -25.74 10.70 23.80
N ARG A 300 -24.62 10.01 23.51
CA ARG A 300 -23.31 10.64 23.46
C ARG A 300 -23.23 11.53 22.21
N PRO A 301 -22.71 12.77 22.32
CA PRO A 301 -22.51 13.62 21.15
C PRO A 301 -21.59 12.92 20.15
N MET A 302 -21.92 13.08 18.87
CA MET A 302 -21.13 12.55 17.77
C MET A 302 -20.03 13.52 17.38
N LEU A 303 -19.00 13.04 16.71
CA LEU A 303 -17.89 13.86 16.25
C LEU A 303 -18.09 14.15 14.76
N ARG A 304 -18.13 15.43 14.40
CA ARG A 304 -18.05 15.90 13.02
C ARG A 304 -16.61 16.29 12.72
N LEU A 305 -16.07 15.73 11.64
CA LEU A 305 -14.77 16.10 11.12
C LEU A 305 -14.94 17.34 10.24
N ARG A 306 -14.06 18.32 10.36
CA ARG A 306 -14.07 19.52 9.51
C ARG A 306 -12.66 19.94 9.18
N ALA A 307 -12.36 20.17 7.91
CA ALA A 307 -11.09 20.75 7.52
C ALA A 307 -11.03 22.23 7.98
N VAL A 308 -9.92 22.62 8.60
CA VAL A 308 -9.69 23.99 9.08
C VAL A 308 -8.58 24.69 8.31
N GLU A 309 -7.67 23.93 7.70
CA GLU A 309 -6.61 24.50 6.87
C GLU A 309 -7.10 24.72 5.44
N ASP A 310 -6.92 25.97 4.97
CA ASP A 310 -7.33 26.41 3.64
C ASP A 310 -6.67 25.59 2.52
N ALA A 311 -5.43 25.13 2.72
CA ALA A 311 -4.72 24.27 1.77
C ALA A 311 -5.48 22.95 1.54
N LEU A 312 -6.00 22.33 2.60
CA LEU A 312 -6.78 21.09 2.50
C LEU A 312 -8.17 21.35 1.90
N LEU A 313 -8.82 22.44 2.29
CA LEU A 313 -10.16 22.81 1.79
C LEU A 313 -10.16 23.15 0.29
N ARG A 314 -9.13 23.83 -0.20
CA ARG A 314 -9.06 24.33 -1.58
C ARG A 314 -8.27 23.44 -2.53
N ALA A 315 -7.53 22.45 -2.01
CA ALA A 315 -6.85 21.47 -2.84
C ALA A 315 -7.85 20.77 -3.77
N ARG A 316 -7.45 20.57 -5.03
CA ARG A 316 -8.09 19.58 -5.89
C ARG A 316 -7.91 18.19 -5.26
N PRO A 317 -8.80 17.23 -5.51
CA PRO A 317 -8.70 15.91 -4.88
C PRO A 317 -7.31 15.28 -5.08
N GLU A 318 -6.75 15.33 -6.29
CA GLU A 318 -5.43 14.82 -6.62
C GLU A 318 -4.26 15.52 -5.88
N GLU A 319 -4.48 16.72 -5.33
CA GLU A 319 -3.47 17.50 -4.58
C GLU A 319 -3.50 17.21 -3.07
N VAL A 320 -4.57 16.58 -2.56
CA VAL A 320 -4.72 16.26 -1.12
C VAL A 320 -3.55 15.42 -0.60
N PRO A 321 -3.09 14.36 -1.29
CA PRO A 321 -1.84 13.66 -1.00
C PRO A 321 -0.66 14.57 -0.66
N SER A 322 -0.28 15.45 -1.59
CA SER A 322 0.87 16.35 -1.42
C SER A 322 0.66 17.36 -0.30
N VAL A 323 -0.57 17.80 -0.05
CA VAL A 323 -0.89 18.65 1.12
C VAL A 323 -0.62 17.90 2.42
N LEU A 324 -1.04 16.63 2.53
CA LEU A 324 -0.81 15.82 3.71
C LEU A 324 0.68 15.59 3.94
N GLU A 325 1.43 15.17 2.91
CA GLU A 325 2.87 14.95 3.00
C GLU A 325 3.61 16.22 3.44
N GLY A 326 3.33 17.35 2.80
CA GLY A 326 3.94 18.62 3.13
C GLY A 326 3.66 19.05 4.57
N TRP A 327 2.48 18.70 5.10
CA TRP A 327 2.10 19.03 6.48
C TRP A 327 2.68 18.08 7.51
N PHE A 328 2.81 16.80 7.19
CA PHE A 328 3.41 15.79 8.07
C PHE A 328 4.94 15.92 8.13
N ALA A 329 5.57 16.43 7.08
CA ALA A 329 7.00 16.74 7.06
C ALA A 329 7.40 17.91 7.99
N LEU A 330 6.44 18.71 8.47
CA LEU A 330 6.73 19.83 9.37
C LEU A 330 7.07 19.34 10.78
N PRO A 331 8.11 19.89 11.42
CA PRO A 331 8.52 19.45 12.74
C PRO A 331 7.44 19.76 13.78
N THR A 332 7.18 18.78 14.64
CA THR A 332 6.23 18.89 15.74
C THR A 332 6.92 19.09 17.09
N ASP A 333 6.19 19.67 18.04
CA ASP A 333 6.54 19.68 19.45
C ASP A 333 6.24 18.31 20.11
N PRO A 334 6.57 18.11 21.41
CA PRO A 334 6.28 16.85 22.11
C PRO A 334 4.79 16.49 22.16
N ASP A 335 3.90 17.48 22.01
CA ASP A 335 2.44 17.30 22.00
C ASP A 335 1.92 16.97 20.59
N GLY A 336 2.80 16.79 19.60
CA GLY A 336 2.45 16.48 18.21
C GLY A 336 1.92 17.66 17.41
N ARG A 337 1.98 18.88 17.97
CA ARG A 337 1.57 20.11 17.28
C ARG A 337 2.71 20.63 16.43
N ILE A 338 2.38 21.13 15.24
CA ILE A 338 3.40 21.75 14.41
C ILE A 338 3.93 23.00 15.11
N ARG A 339 5.25 23.09 15.19
CA ARG A 339 5.91 24.22 15.84
C ARG A 339 5.60 25.53 15.10
N ASP A 340 5.38 26.61 15.88
CA ASP A 340 4.99 27.91 15.35
C ASP A 340 6.03 28.55 14.41
N ASP A 341 7.32 28.24 14.60
CA ASP A 341 8.41 28.67 13.73
C ASP A 341 8.31 28.02 12.34
N ALA A 342 8.02 26.72 12.29
CA ALA A 342 7.87 25.96 11.06
C ALA A 342 6.62 26.37 10.26
N ARG A 343 5.49 26.67 10.92
CA ARG A 343 4.27 27.18 10.24
C ARG A 343 4.50 28.50 9.50
N ARG A 344 5.42 29.34 10.00
CA ARG A 344 5.67 30.69 9.45
C ARG A 344 6.59 30.68 8.25
N GLU A 345 7.46 29.69 8.09
CA GLU A 345 8.47 29.68 7.03
C GLU A 345 7.85 29.53 5.62
N GLY A 346 6.74 28.80 5.51
CA GLY A 346 5.93 28.72 4.29
C GLY A 346 5.02 29.95 4.02
N ARG A 347 4.80 30.80 5.04
CA ARG A 347 3.94 32.01 4.97
C ARG A 347 4.73 33.31 5.16
N ARG A 348 6.04 33.33 4.91
CA ARG A 348 6.79 34.59 4.93
C ARG A 348 6.34 35.50 3.78
N PRO A 349 5.82 36.71 4.07
CA PRO A 349 5.55 37.70 3.04
C PRO A 349 6.80 37.94 2.19
N VAL A 350 6.62 38.22 0.90
CA VAL A 350 7.72 38.35 -0.08
C VAL A 350 8.80 39.36 0.36
N TRP A 351 8.45 40.34 1.20
CA TRP A 351 9.38 41.35 1.73
C TRP A 351 10.27 40.88 2.90
N GLU A 352 10.00 39.72 3.52
CA GLU A 352 10.85 39.11 4.55
C GLU A 352 11.83 38.07 4.00
N ARG A 353 11.75 37.75 2.70
CA ARG A 353 12.77 36.93 2.04
C ARG A 353 14.02 37.80 1.90
N ARG A 354 14.96 37.65 2.84
CA ARG A 354 16.31 38.23 2.70
C ARG A 354 16.85 37.85 1.32
N ARG A 355 17.28 38.86 0.56
CA ARG A 355 18.13 38.68 -0.62
C ARG A 355 19.39 37.96 -0.16
N SER A 356 19.49 36.67 -0.46
CA SER A 356 20.75 35.91 -0.46
C SER A 356 21.20 35.76 -1.90
#